data_AF-A0A955R9I4-F1
#
_entry.id   AF-A0A955R9I4-F1
#
_cell.length_a   1.000
_cell.length_b   1.000
_cell.length_c   1.000
_cell.angle_alpha   90.00
_cell.angle_beta   90.00
_cell.angle_gamma   90.00
#
_symmetry.space_group_name_H-M   'P 1'
#
loop_
_entity.id
_entity.type
_entity.pdbx_description
1 polymer ?
#
loop_
_entity_poly.entity_id
_entity_poly.type
_entity_poly.pdbx_seq_one_letter_code
_entity_poly.pdbx_strand_id
1 'polypeptide(L)'
;DADSDADTDPTGDLIFSEISDSDSNAKFVEVYNAGPTTVDLTGWTIERYANGSTSSTAFDLSGTLASGEMLVLVQSVNSFQSMYGFAPDGDDAFVFANNGDDVLELRDGGALVDIIGVVGQSSGAWDYTDSSARRNAGVTSGSTTWQAGEWTIDDWNNATPGVR
;
A
#
# COMPACT_ATOMS: atom_id res chain seq x y z
N ASP A 1 -33.54 11.16 24.13
CA ASP A 1 -32.49 11.67 23.24
C ASP A 1 -31.66 10.51 22.76
N ALA A 2 -31.92 10.12 21.51
CA ALA A 2 -31.11 9.15 20.79
C ALA A 2 -29.94 9.92 20.21
N ASP A 3 -28.76 9.74 20.79
CA ASP A 3 -27.51 10.10 20.13
C ASP A 3 -26.93 8.81 19.58
N SER A 4 -27.25 8.57 18.32
CA SER A 4 -26.83 7.42 17.54
C SER A 4 -25.63 7.83 16.69
N ASP A 5 -24.50 8.12 17.33
CA ASP A 5 -23.20 7.95 16.69
C ASP A 5 -22.73 6.53 17.02
N ALA A 6 -23.42 5.57 16.40
CA ALA A 6 -22.71 4.41 15.91
C ALA A 6 -21.81 4.95 14.80
N ASP A 7 -20.63 5.42 15.20
CA ASP A 7 -19.50 5.59 14.31
C ASP A 7 -19.27 4.22 13.67
N THR A 8 -19.90 4.01 12.52
CA THR A 8 -19.61 2.88 11.66
C THR A 8 -18.25 3.19 11.05
N ASP A 9 -17.21 3.03 11.87
CA ASP A 9 -15.83 3.02 11.46
C ASP A 9 -15.75 2.04 10.29
N PRO A 10 -15.50 2.51 9.06
CA PRO A 10 -15.61 1.67 7.89
C PRO A 10 -14.53 0.59 8.00
N THR A 11 -14.98 -0.65 8.18
CA THR A 11 -14.34 -1.86 7.62
C THR A 11 -12.81 -1.82 7.56
N GLY A 12 -12.16 -2.07 8.69
CA GLY A 12 -10.73 -2.42 8.76
C GLY A 12 -9.79 -1.26 8.42
N ASP A 13 -9.02 -0.82 9.42
CA ASP A 13 -7.95 0.16 9.28
C ASP A 13 -6.72 -0.39 8.50
N LEU A 14 -6.95 -1.07 7.37
CA LEU A 14 -5.88 -1.44 6.46
C LEU A 14 -5.47 -0.19 5.68
N ILE A 15 -4.18 0.10 5.72
CA ILE A 15 -3.56 1.23 5.01
C ILE A 15 -2.31 0.78 4.31
N PHE A 16 -1.93 1.46 3.24
CA PHE A 16 -0.55 1.39 2.76
C PHE A 16 0.38 2.02 3.80
N SER A 17 1.43 1.29 4.17
CA SER A 17 2.44 1.74 5.13
C SER A 17 3.77 2.09 4.48
N GLU A 18 4.21 1.36 3.46
CA GLU A 18 5.42 1.69 2.73
C GLU A 18 5.40 1.11 1.31
N ILE A 19 5.92 1.86 0.34
CA ILE A 19 6.00 1.48 -1.07
C ILE A 19 7.40 1.84 -1.56
N SER A 20 8.03 0.96 -2.34
CA SER A 20 9.39 1.17 -2.83
C SER A 20 9.49 0.99 -4.34
N ASP A 21 10.14 1.96 -4.98
CA ASP A 21 10.67 1.89 -6.35
C ASP A 21 12.19 1.79 -6.30
N SER A 22 12.70 0.66 -5.83
CA SER A 22 14.15 0.39 -5.81
C SER A 22 14.74 0.30 -7.22
N ASP A 23 16.04 0.52 -7.35
CA ASP A 23 16.81 0.39 -8.61
C ASP A 23 16.93 -1.07 -9.13
N SER A 24 16.29 -2.01 -8.45
CA SER A 24 16.23 -3.43 -8.76
C SER A 24 14.78 -3.91 -8.79
N ASN A 25 14.57 -5.20 -9.05
CA ASN A 25 13.24 -5.81 -8.92
C ASN A 25 12.85 -6.11 -7.45
N ALA A 26 13.55 -5.56 -6.46
CA ALA A 26 13.22 -5.71 -5.03
C ALA A 26 12.10 -4.76 -4.57
N LYS A 27 11.27 -4.31 -5.50
CA LYS A 27 10.15 -3.39 -5.28
C LYS A 27 9.05 -4.08 -4.48
N PHE A 28 8.39 -3.29 -3.65
CA PHE A 28 7.35 -3.79 -2.76
C PHE A 28 6.25 -2.76 -2.49
N VAL A 29 5.10 -3.30 -2.08
CA VAL A 29 3.97 -2.58 -1.50
C VAL A 29 3.65 -3.24 -0.17
N GLU A 30 3.58 -2.44 0.88
CA GLU A 30 3.26 -2.91 2.23
C GLU A 30 1.89 -2.39 2.66
N VAL A 31 1.08 -3.31 3.18
CA VAL A 31 -0.21 -3.02 3.81
C VAL A 31 -0.10 -3.28 5.31
N TYR A 32 -0.55 -2.35 6.13
CA TYR A 32 -0.55 -2.45 7.59
C TYR A 32 -1.96 -2.44 8.13
N ASN A 33 -2.25 -3.34 9.08
CA ASN A 33 -3.48 -3.28 9.86
C ASN A 33 -3.30 -2.35 11.07
N ALA A 34 -3.74 -1.10 10.91
CA ALA A 34 -3.71 -0.09 11.97
C ALA A 34 -4.82 -0.24 13.00
N GLY A 35 -5.71 -1.21 12.82
CA GLY A 35 -6.94 -1.35 13.58
C GLY A 35 -6.79 -2.30 14.75
N PRO A 36 -7.78 -2.33 15.66
CA PRO A 36 -7.69 -3.09 16.90
C PRO A 36 -7.97 -4.60 16.71
N THR A 37 -8.37 -5.03 15.52
CA THR A 37 -8.85 -6.41 15.26
C THR A 37 -8.21 -7.02 14.02
N THR A 38 -8.12 -8.35 13.99
CA THR A 38 -7.77 -9.10 12.79
C THR A 38 -8.77 -8.85 11.66
N VAL A 39 -8.25 -8.60 10.46
CA VAL A 39 -9.03 -8.41 9.23
C VAL A 39 -8.95 -9.68 8.37
N ASP A 40 -10.08 -10.12 7.82
CA ASP A 40 -10.14 -11.11 6.74
C ASP A 40 -9.93 -10.38 5.41
N LEU A 41 -8.93 -10.80 4.65
CA LEU A 41 -8.54 -10.16 3.39
C LEU A 41 -9.38 -10.61 2.19
N THR A 42 -10.36 -11.49 2.40
CA THR A 42 -11.27 -11.93 1.33
C THR A 42 -12.02 -10.75 0.73
N GLY A 43 -11.83 -10.51 -0.56
CA GLY A 43 -12.46 -9.40 -1.29
C GLY A 43 -11.68 -8.09 -1.23
N TRP A 44 -10.55 -8.05 -0.52
CA TRP A 44 -9.62 -6.94 -0.58
C TRP A 44 -8.74 -7.04 -1.82
N THR A 45 -8.45 -5.90 -2.43
CA THR A 45 -7.58 -5.83 -3.61
C THR A 45 -6.61 -4.67 -3.53
N ILE A 46 -5.45 -4.84 -4.15
CA ILE A 46 -4.56 -3.74 -4.51
C ILE A 46 -4.67 -3.51 -6.01
N GLU A 47 -4.99 -2.30 -6.41
CA GLU A 47 -5.11 -1.90 -7.80
C GLU A 47 -3.99 -0.94 -8.19
N ARG A 48 -3.20 -1.32 -9.20
CA ARG A 48 -2.17 -0.46 -9.78
C ARG A 48 -2.67 0.19 -11.07
N TYR A 49 -2.61 1.50 -11.14
CA TYR A 49 -2.83 2.30 -12.35
C TYR A 49 -1.49 2.74 -12.89
N ALA A 50 -1.06 2.08 -13.97
CA ALA A 50 0.29 2.28 -14.49
C ALA A 50 0.41 3.57 -15.30
N ASN A 51 1.45 4.37 -15.04
CA ASN A 51 1.93 5.42 -15.94
C ASN A 51 0.82 6.39 -16.41
N GLY A 52 0.00 6.89 -15.47
CA GLY A 52 -1.12 7.80 -15.76
C GLY A 52 -2.35 7.17 -16.41
N SER A 53 -2.46 5.84 -16.40
CA SER A 53 -3.67 5.13 -16.83
C SER A 53 -4.86 5.42 -15.91
N THR A 54 -6.07 5.30 -16.46
CA THR A 54 -7.33 5.23 -15.69
C THR A 54 -7.88 3.80 -15.58
N SER A 55 -7.18 2.84 -16.19
CA SER A 55 -7.45 1.41 -16.07
C SER A 55 -6.41 0.77 -15.16
N SER A 56 -6.86 0.00 -14.17
CA SER A 56 -6.01 -0.71 -13.22
C SER A 56 -5.73 -2.15 -13.62
N THR A 57 -4.66 -2.70 -13.03
CA THR A 57 -4.49 -4.15 -12.84
C THR A 57 -4.63 -4.45 -11.35
N ALA A 58 -5.39 -5.47 -11.00
CA ALA A 58 -5.69 -5.81 -9.62
C ALA A 58 -4.92 -7.06 -9.16
N PHE A 59 -4.54 -7.07 -7.88
CA PHE A 59 -4.09 -8.24 -7.15
C PHE A 59 -5.05 -8.52 -6.00
N ASP A 60 -5.60 -9.74 -5.95
CA ASP A 60 -6.50 -10.18 -4.89
C ASP A 60 -5.70 -10.54 -3.63
N LEU A 61 -6.05 -9.91 -2.50
CA LEU A 61 -5.51 -10.29 -1.21
C LEU A 61 -6.23 -11.54 -0.68
N SER A 62 -5.58 -12.25 0.23
CA SER A 62 -6.16 -13.45 0.85
C SER A 62 -5.56 -13.72 2.23
N GLY A 63 -6.26 -14.52 3.03
CA GLY A 63 -5.84 -14.83 4.39
C GLY A 63 -6.36 -13.80 5.40
N THR A 64 -5.63 -13.64 6.50
CA THR A 64 -5.99 -12.73 7.58
C THR A 64 -4.78 -11.92 8.02
N LEU A 65 -4.99 -10.66 8.39
CA LEU A 65 -3.94 -9.79 8.92
C LEU A 65 -4.30 -9.35 10.33
N ALA A 66 -3.54 -9.76 11.35
CA ALA A 66 -3.84 -9.40 12.73
C ALA A 66 -3.60 -7.91 12.99
N SER A 67 -4.17 -7.40 14.09
CA SER A 67 -3.92 -6.03 14.54
C SER A 67 -2.41 -5.78 14.71
N GLY A 68 -1.91 -4.72 14.08
CA GLY A 68 -0.50 -4.36 14.14
C GLY A 68 0.42 -5.17 13.22
N GLU A 69 -0.11 -6.10 12.42
CA GLU A 69 0.68 -6.85 11.43
C GLU A 69 0.75 -6.12 10.08
N MET A 70 1.74 -6.51 9.29
CA MET A 70 1.99 -6.02 7.94
C MET A 70 1.99 -7.17 6.95
N LEU A 71 1.65 -6.84 5.71
CA LEU A 71 1.70 -7.72 4.57
C LEU A 71 2.63 -7.07 3.53
N VAL A 72 3.77 -7.71 3.23
CA VAL A 72 4.76 -7.24 2.27
C VAL A 72 4.63 -8.02 0.96
N LEU A 73 4.20 -7.33 -0.10
CA LEU A 73 3.96 -7.90 -1.42
C LEU A 73 4.94 -7.35 -2.43
N VAL A 74 5.54 -8.21 -3.26
CA VAL A 74 6.76 -7.86 -4.00
C VAL A 74 6.71 -8.19 -5.49
N GLN A 75 7.54 -7.51 -6.27
CA GLN A 75 7.73 -7.83 -7.70
C GLN A 75 8.49 -9.16 -7.90
N SER A 76 9.54 -9.38 -7.13
CA SER A 76 10.45 -10.52 -7.27
C SER A 76 10.93 -10.98 -5.89
N VAL A 77 10.48 -12.17 -5.49
CA VAL A 77 10.88 -12.82 -4.22
C VAL A 77 12.41 -12.90 -4.09
N ASN A 78 13.11 -13.31 -5.14
CA ASN A 78 14.56 -13.47 -5.11
C ASN A 78 15.30 -12.14 -4.94
N SER A 79 14.85 -11.10 -5.63
CA SER A 79 15.46 -9.77 -5.55
C SER A 79 15.21 -9.16 -4.18
N PHE A 80 13.98 -9.26 -3.69
CA PHE A 80 13.58 -8.80 -2.36
C PHE A 80 14.38 -9.51 -1.26
N GLN A 81 14.41 -10.84 -1.24
CA GLN A 81 15.16 -11.62 -0.26
C GLN A 81 16.66 -11.31 -0.28
N SER A 82 17.24 -11.07 -1.46
CA SER A 82 18.65 -10.71 -1.58
C SER A 82 18.96 -9.33 -0.98
N MET A 83 18.00 -8.40 -1.05
CA MET A 83 18.14 -7.03 -0.54
C MET A 83 17.83 -6.95 0.96
N TYR A 84 16.71 -7.52 1.40
CA TYR A 84 16.18 -7.35 2.75
C TYR A 84 16.40 -8.55 3.68
N GLY A 85 16.77 -9.72 3.15
CA GLY A 85 17.18 -10.87 3.95
C GLY A 85 16.06 -11.73 4.55
N PHE A 86 14.79 -11.47 4.18
CA PHE A 86 13.64 -12.26 4.62
C PHE A 86 12.63 -12.50 3.49
N ALA A 87 11.75 -13.48 3.66
CA ALA A 87 10.75 -13.83 2.66
C ALA A 87 9.55 -12.86 2.69
N PRO A 88 9.05 -12.43 1.52
CA PRO A 88 7.83 -11.64 1.44
C PRO A 88 6.59 -12.53 1.70
N ASP A 89 5.44 -11.89 1.90
CA ASP A 89 4.17 -12.59 2.13
C ASP A 89 3.47 -12.99 0.82
N GLY A 90 3.82 -12.35 -0.30
CA GLY A 90 3.31 -12.68 -1.63
C GLY A 90 4.05 -11.93 -2.73
N ASP A 91 3.81 -12.35 -3.97
CA ASP A 91 4.44 -11.76 -5.14
C ASP A 91 3.52 -11.72 -6.36
N ASP A 92 3.73 -10.69 -7.18
CA ASP A 92 3.17 -10.56 -8.53
C ASP A 92 4.10 -9.67 -9.37
N ALA A 93 4.64 -10.24 -10.44
CA ALA A 93 5.65 -9.60 -11.27
C ALA A 93 5.11 -8.42 -12.12
N PHE A 94 3.80 -8.20 -12.16
CA PHE A 94 3.16 -7.15 -12.94
C PHE A 94 2.54 -6.06 -12.05
N VAL A 95 1.76 -6.44 -11.05
CA VAL A 95 1.08 -5.50 -10.15
C VAL A 95 2.10 -4.77 -9.28
N PHE A 96 3.13 -5.46 -8.78
CA PHE A 96 4.17 -4.85 -7.95
C PHE A 96 5.41 -4.43 -8.75
N ALA A 97 5.33 -4.39 -10.08
CA ALA A 97 6.32 -3.73 -10.92
C ALA A 97 6.09 -2.21 -10.97
N ASN A 98 5.79 -1.59 -9.82
CA ASN A 98 5.60 -0.16 -9.69
C ASN A 98 6.92 0.58 -9.99
N ASN A 99 6.86 1.76 -10.62
CA ASN A 99 8.06 2.49 -11.03
C ASN A 99 7.99 3.98 -10.72
N GLY A 100 7.40 4.32 -9.57
CA GLY A 100 7.39 5.68 -9.04
C GLY A 100 6.27 6.58 -9.55
N ASP A 101 5.87 6.38 -10.80
CA ASP A 101 4.84 7.14 -11.51
C ASP A 101 3.49 6.40 -11.62
N ASP A 102 3.29 5.42 -10.73
CA ASP A 102 2.07 4.61 -10.67
C ASP A 102 1.26 4.90 -9.41
N VAL A 103 -0.06 4.90 -9.60
CA VAL A 103 -1.03 5.06 -8.51
C VAL A 103 -1.40 3.69 -7.99
N LEU A 104 -1.47 3.55 -6.67
CA LEU A 104 -1.95 2.34 -6.01
C LEU A 104 -3.18 2.67 -5.18
N GLU A 105 -4.21 1.85 -5.31
CA GLU A 105 -5.43 1.90 -4.50
C GLU A 105 -5.58 0.60 -3.72
N LEU A 106 -5.94 0.71 -2.44
CA LEU A 106 -6.39 -0.41 -1.62
C LEU A 106 -7.91 -0.37 -1.55
N ARG A 107 -8.56 -1.49 -1.86
CA ARG A 107 -10.03 -1.59 -1.92
C ARG A 107 -10.55 -2.75 -1.09
N ASP A 108 -11.73 -2.58 -0.50
CA ASP A 108 -12.51 -3.63 0.18
C ASP A 108 -13.85 -3.81 -0.53
N GLY A 109 -14.07 -4.99 -1.13
CA GLY A 109 -15.32 -5.27 -1.86
C GLY A 109 -15.59 -4.27 -2.99
N GLY A 110 -14.53 -3.65 -3.53
CA GLY A 110 -14.58 -2.60 -4.55
C GLY A 110 -14.68 -1.16 -4.04
N ALA A 111 -14.92 -0.94 -2.74
CA ALA A 111 -14.87 0.40 -2.14
C ALA A 111 -13.41 0.85 -1.95
N LEU A 112 -13.09 2.08 -2.34
CA LEU A 112 -11.76 2.66 -2.11
C LEU A 112 -11.55 2.92 -0.61
N VAL A 113 -10.47 2.38 -0.06
CA VAL A 113 -10.08 2.52 1.36
C VAL A 113 -8.88 3.45 1.48
N ASP A 114 -7.85 3.24 0.65
CA ASP A 114 -6.61 4.00 0.74
C ASP A 114 -5.96 4.20 -0.64
N ILE A 115 -5.21 5.28 -0.81
CA ILE A 115 -4.56 5.63 -2.08
C ILE A 115 -3.19 6.31 -1.89
N ILE A 116 -2.26 5.95 -2.75
CA ILE A 116 -1.09 6.78 -3.07
C ILE A 116 -1.17 7.24 -4.52
N GLY A 117 -1.15 8.56 -4.72
CA GLY A 117 -1.24 9.18 -6.03
C GLY A 117 -2.63 9.57 -6.49
N VAL A 118 -2.73 9.94 -7.76
CA VAL A 118 -3.95 10.49 -8.36
C VAL A 118 -4.21 9.78 -9.70
N VAL A 119 -5.25 8.96 -9.77
CA VAL A 119 -5.60 8.20 -10.98
C VAL A 119 -5.67 9.11 -12.20
N GLY A 120 -5.05 8.68 -13.31
CA GLY A 120 -4.93 9.48 -14.53
C GLY A 120 -3.72 10.43 -14.56
N GLN A 121 -2.88 10.44 -13.52
CA GLN A 121 -1.61 11.19 -13.50
C GLN A 121 -0.41 10.23 -13.47
N SER A 122 0.68 10.66 -14.12
CA SER A 122 1.97 9.95 -14.14
C SER A 122 3.09 10.79 -13.50
N SER A 123 2.74 11.82 -12.73
CA SER A 123 3.66 12.65 -11.96
C SER A 123 2.86 13.53 -11.00
N GLY A 124 3.50 13.99 -9.93
CA GLY A 124 2.90 14.88 -8.95
C GLY A 124 3.70 14.91 -7.66
N ALA A 125 3.14 15.53 -6.62
CA ALA A 125 3.77 15.55 -5.30
C ALA A 125 3.83 14.15 -4.62
N TRP A 126 3.13 13.17 -5.19
CA TRP A 126 3.10 11.78 -4.75
C TRP A 126 4.15 10.90 -5.43
N ASP A 127 4.81 11.41 -6.46
CA ASP A 127 5.77 10.66 -7.26
C ASP A 127 6.92 10.18 -6.37
N TYR A 128 7.18 8.87 -6.40
CA TYR A 128 8.23 8.20 -5.65
C TYR A 128 9.22 7.48 -6.58
N THR A 129 9.42 8.01 -7.79
CA THR A 129 10.42 7.50 -8.75
C THR A 129 11.80 7.43 -8.13
N ASP A 130 12.44 6.28 -8.28
CA ASP A 130 13.75 5.96 -7.70
C ASP A 130 13.78 6.26 -6.18
N SER A 131 12.67 6.05 -5.49
CA SER A 131 12.46 6.41 -4.08
C SER A 131 11.57 5.40 -3.36
N SER A 132 11.29 5.66 -2.09
CA SER A 132 10.25 5.01 -1.30
C SER A 132 9.28 6.06 -0.78
N ALA A 133 8.02 5.65 -0.59
CA ALA A 133 6.99 6.44 0.08
C ALA A 133 6.57 5.68 1.34
N ARG A 134 6.78 6.29 2.51
CA ARG A 134 6.43 5.74 3.81
C ARG A 134 5.33 6.57 4.46
N ARG A 135 4.33 5.88 5.01
CA ARG A 135 3.24 6.48 5.75
C ARG A 135 3.76 7.11 7.04
N ASN A 136 3.38 8.36 7.30
CA ASN A 136 3.78 9.10 8.48
C ASN A 136 3.22 8.47 9.77
N ALA A 137 4.01 8.50 10.84
CA ALA A 137 3.59 8.02 12.15
C ALA A 137 2.32 8.77 12.61
N GLY A 138 1.38 8.02 13.20
CA GLY A 138 0.10 8.55 13.67
C GLY A 138 -1.02 8.57 12.61
N VAL A 139 -0.73 8.31 11.33
CA VAL A 139 -1.78 8.06 10.33
C VAL A 139 -2.23 6.61 10.45
N THR A 140 -3.44 6.40 10.97
CA THR A 140 -4.02 5.07 11.22
C THR A 140 -5.26 4.78 10.40
N SER A 141 -5.68 5.70 9.54
CA SER A 141 -6.85 5.54 8.68
C SER A 141 -6.47 5.82 7.24
N GLY A 142 -7.06 5.06 6.32
CA GLY A 142 -6.84 5.23 4.90
C GLY A 142 -7.43 6.52 4.38
N SER A 143 -6.87 7.01 3.26
CA SER A 143 -7.35 8.20 2.59
C SER A 143 -7.82 7.85 1.18
N THR A 144 -9.03 8.28 0.81
CA THR A 144 -9.59 8.04 -0.54
C THR A 144 -9.15 9.06 -1.59
N THR A 145 -8.27 9.98 -1.20
CA THR A 145 -7.63 10.99 -2.06
C THR A 145 -6.19 11.19 -1.62
N TRP A 146 -5.30 11.57 -2.53
CA TRP A 146 -3.92 11.87 -2.17
C TRP A 146 -3.82 12.96 -1.10
N GLN A 147 -3.16 12.64 0.02
CA GLN A 147 -2.85 13.56 1.10
C GLN A 147 -1.33 13.63 1.32
N ALA A 148 -0.67 14.63 0.73
CA ALA A 148 0.79 14.76 0.85
C ALA A 148 1.30 14.81 2.31
N GLY A 149 0.50 15.33 3.24
CA GLY A 149 0.86 15.39 4.67
C GLY A 149 0.90 14.03 5.38
N GLU A 150 0.39 12.98 4.76
CA GLU A 150 0.37 11.63 5.32
C GLU A 150 1.60 10.80 4.94
N TRP A 151 2.46 11.31 4.05
CA TRP A 151 3.57 10.55 3.48
C TRP A 151 4.91 11.26 3.67
N THR A 152 5.96 10.47 3.82
CA THR A 152 7.35 10.87 3.66
C THR A 152 7.91 10.14 2.46
N ILE A 153 8.37 10.88 1.45
CA ILE A 153 9.07 10.33 0.28
C ILE A 153 10.57 10.53 0.51
N ASP A 154 11.34 9.45 0.42
CA ASP A 154 12.77 9.42 0.69
C ASP A 154 13.49 8.39 -0.19
N ASP A 155 14.82 8.41 -0.23
CA ASP A 155 15.64 7.47 -0.99
C ASP A 155 15.22 6.01 -0.69
N TRP A 156 15.11 5.17 -1.73
CA TRP A 156 14.71 3.77 -1.57
C TRP A 156 15.67 2.98 -0.69
N ASN A 157 16.91 3.42 -0.51
CA ASN A 157 17.88 2.83 0.44
C ASN A 157 17.43 2.97 1.90
N ASN A 158 16.50 3.87 2.19
CA ASN A 158 15.90 4.07 3.52
C ASN A 158 14.56 3.35 3.69
N ALA A 159 14.17 2.50 2.73
CA ALA A 159 12.98 1.65 2.85
C ALA A 159 13.19 0.59 3.93
N THR A 160 12.16 0.31 4.71
CA THR A 160 12.21 -0.59 5.87
C THR A 160 11.02 -1.55 5.87
N PRO A 161 10.91 -2.46 4.87
CA PRO A 161 9.78 -3.37 4.81
C PRO A 161 9.72 -4.26 6.06
N GLY A 162 8.52 -4.46 6.57
CA GLY A 162 8.21 -5.17 7.80
C GLY A 162 8.45 -4.38 9.09
N VAL A 163 8.66 -3.06 9.00
CA VAL A 163 8.98 -2.20 10.16
C VAL A 163 8.13 -0.93 10.16
N ARG A 164 7.56 -0.59 11.31
CA ARG A 164 6.83 0.66 11.55
C ARG A 164 7.18 1.28 12.90
#